data_AF-A0A3R7DNE2-F1
#
_entry.id   AF-A0A3R7DNE2-F1
#
_cell.length_a   1.000
_cell.length_b   1.000
_cell.length_c   1.000
_cell.angle_alpha   90.00
_cell.angle_beta   90.00
_cell.angle_gamma   90.00
#
_symmetry.space_group_name_H-M   'P 1'
#
loop_
_entity.id
_entity.type
_entity.pdbx_description
1 polymer ?
#
loop_
_entity_poly.entity_id
_entity_poly.type
_entity_poly.pdbx_seq_one_letter_code
_entity_poly.pdbx_strand_id
1 'polypeptide(L)'
;KALFINYASKRRIDRNTLFNIVVKHSSKLGLRISPHDLRHWFTTWLRRNKMPREFIKELRGDRRKEAIDLYDHIDEEELREAYLACIPKLGID
;
A
#
# COMPACT_ATOMS: atom_id res chain seq x y z
N LYS A 1 14.48 10.21 12.13
CA LYS A 1 14.41 8.91 12.85
C LYS A 1 13.62 7.91 11.99
N ALA A 2 13.86 6.59 12.08
CA ALA A 2 13.12 5.60 11.29
C ALA A 2 11.92 5.06 12.08
N LEU A 3 10.76 4.88 11.42
CA LEU A 3 9.55 4.34 12.05
C LEU A 3 9.71 2.84 12.39
N PHE A 4 10.30 2.08 11.46
CA PHE A 4 10.58 0.65 11.64
C PHE A 4 12.08 0.40 11.69
N ILE A 5 12.52 -0.38 12.68
CA ILE A 5 13.92 -0.74 12.91
C ILE A 5 14.11 -2.26 12.91
N ASN A 6 15.28 -2.70 12.47
CA ASN A 6 15.70 -4.08 12.63
C ASN A 6 16.19 -4.31 14.07
N TYR A 7 15.72 -5.38 14.70
CA TYR A 7 16.02 -5.69 16.10
C TYR A 7 17.51 -5.92 16.38
N ALA A 8 18.21 -6.60 15.46
CA ALA A 8 19.61 -6.97 15.62
C ALA A 8 20.55 -5.80 15.31
N SER A 9 20.34 -5.13 14.17
CA SER A 9 21.24 -4.05 13.75
C SER A 9 20.94 -2.70 14.41
N LYS A 10 19.76 -2.55 15.05
CA LYS A 10 19.23 -1.29 15.60
C LYS A 10 19.15 -0.15 14.56
N ARG A 11 19.19 -0.48 13.26
CA ARG A 11 19.09 0.45 12.12
C ARG A 11 17.73 0.34 11.44
N ARG A 12 17.45 1.22 10.47
CA ARG A 12 16.28 1.13 9.58
C ARG A 12 16.18 -0.28 8.98
N ILE A 13 14.97 -0.83 8.93
CA ILE A 13 14.70 -2.10 8.25
C ILE A 13 15.08 -2.01 6.76
N ASP A 14 15.75 -3.05 6.24
CA ASP A 14 16.07 -3.16 4.82
C ASP A 14 14.99 -3.96 4.06
N ARG A 15 15.07 -3.93 2.73
CA ARG A 15 14.11 -4.59 1.82
C ARG A 15 14.01 -6.09 2.07
N ASN A 16 15.13 -6.78 2.30
CA ASN A 16 15.15 -8.23 2.45
C ASN A 16 14.52 -8.63 3.78
N THR A 17 14.79 -7.87 4.85
CA THR A 17 14.11 -8.08 6.13
C THR A 17 12.59 -7.97 5.98
N LEU A 18 12.08 -6.92 5.31
CA LEU A 18 10.64 -6.75 5.06
C LEU A 18 10.06 -7.92 4.24
N PHE A 19 10.74 -8.30 3.15
CA PHE A 19 10.33 -9.41 2.29
C PHE A 19 10.22 -10.72 3.09
N ASN A 20 11.26 -11.03 3.88
CA ASN A 20 11.31 -12.25 4.69
C ASN A 20 10.22 -12.28 5.76
N ILE A 21 9.89 -11.14 6.36
CA ILE A 21 8.76 -11.05 7.31
C ILE A 21 7.47 -11.47 6.62
N VAL A 22 7.14 -10.84 5.47
CA VAL A 22 5.89 -11.14 4.74
C VAL A 22 5.82 -12.60 4.30
N VAL A 23 6.89 -13.13 3.71
CA VAL A 23 6.94 -14.54 3.27
C VAL A 23 6.84 -15.51 4.44
N LYS A 24 7.52 -15.24 5.56
CA LYS A 24 7.46 -16.09 6.76
C LYS A 24 6.03 -16.16 7.32
N HIS A 25 5.34 -15.04 7.40
CA HIS A 25 3.96 -15.02 7.90
C HIS A 25 2.97 -15.63 6.92
N SER A 26 3.12 -15.39 5.61
CA SER A 26 2.25 -16.01 4.61
C SER A 26 2.42 -17.54 4.58
N SER A 27 3.64 -18.05 4.67
CA SER A 27 3.91 -19.48 4.72
C SER A 27 3.27 -20.18 5.92
N LYS A 28 3.25 -19.54 7.10
CA LYS A 28 2.55 -20.07 8.29
C LYS A 28 1.04 -20.21 8.10
N LEU A 29 0.46 -19.44 7.19
CA LEU A 29 -0.96 -19.51 6.82
C LEU A 29 -1.21 -20.47 5.64
N GLY A 30 -0.17 -21.18 5.16
CA GLY A 30 -0.26 -22.01 3.95
C GLY A 30 -0.33 -21.21 2.64
N LEU A 31 0.01 -19.92 2.69
CA LEU A 31 -0.04 -19.00 1.54
C LEU A 31 1.37 -18.77 0.98
N ARG A 32 1.43 -18.37 -0.29
CA ARG A 32 2.67 -17.97 -0.98
C ARG A 32 2.56 -16.52 -1.45
N ILE A 33 2.66 -15.59 -0.49
CA ILE A 33 2.46 -14.15 -0.70
C ILE A 33 3.75 -13.40 -0.39
N SER A 34 4.11 -12.47 -1.28
CA SER A 34 5.21 -11.51 -1.15
C SER A 34 4.67 -10.07 -0.96
N PRO A 35 5.53 -9.08 -0.61
CA PRO A 35 5.12 -7.67 -0.56
C PRO A 35 4.52 -7.15 -1.88
N HIS A 36 4.97 -7.67 -3.02
CA HIS A 36 4.43 -7.28 -4.33
C HIS A 36 2.98 -7.76 -4.50
N ASP A 37 2.67 -8.97 -4.05
CA ASP A 37 1.32 -9.54 -4.11
C ASP A 37 0.35 -8.74 -3.23
N LEU A 38 0.81 -8.26 -2.07
CA LEU A 38 0.03 -7.36 -1.21
C LEU A 38 -0.25 -6.03 -1.90
N ARG A 39 0.73 -5.43 -2.59
CA ARG A 39 0.52 -4.20 -3.38
C ARG A 39 -0.46 -4.44 -4.54
N HIS A 40 -0.37 -5.61 -5.19
CA HIS A 40 -1.28 -5.99 -6.26
C HIS A 40 -2.71 -6.18 -5.75
N TRP A 41 -2.87 -6.88 -4.62
CA TRP A 41 -4.15 -7.03 -3.92
C TRP A 41 -4.74 -5.67 -3.57
N PHE A 42 -3.96 -4.78 -2.96
CA PHE A 42 -4.40 -3.43 -2.58
C PHE A 42 -4.95 -2.66 -3.79
N THR A 43 -4.17 -2.60 -4.87
CA THR A 43 -4.57 -1.94 -6.12
C THR A 43 -5.84 -2.56 -6.71
N THR A 44 -5.88 -3.89 -6.77
CA THR A 44 -7.00 -4.63 -7.36
C THR A 44 -8.27 -4.48 -6.54
N TRP A 45 -8.15 -4.46 -5.21
CA TRP A 45 -9.26 -4.27 -4.29
C TRP A 45 -9.90 -2.90 -4.47
N LEU A 46 -9.10 -1.83 -4.39
CA LEU A 46 -9.61 -0.46 -4.52
C LEU A 46 -10.27 -0.24 -5.89
N ARG A 47 -9.64 -0.73 -6.97
CA ARG A 47 -10.22 -0.67 -8.31
C ARG A 47 -11.55 -1.42 -8.40
N ARG A 48 -11.65 -2.62 -7.82
CA ARG A 48 -12.89 -3.41 -7.80
C ARG A 48 -14.00 -2.73 -7.00
N ASN A 49 -13.65 -1.94 -5.99
CA ASN A 49 -14.57 -1.13 -5.20
C ASN A 49 -14.82 0.26 -5.80
N LYS A 50 -14.55 0.44 -7.10
CA LYS A 50 -14.84 1.66 -7.88
C LYS A 50 -14.09 2.92 -7.41
N MET A 51 -12.96 2.77 -6.73
CA MET A 51 -12.10 3.91 -6.43
C MET A 51 -11.54 4.51 -7.73
N PRO A 52 -11.54 5.84 -7.89
CA PRO A 52 -10.97 6.50 -9.06
C PRO A 52 -9.52 6.09 -9.32
N ARG A 53 -9.15 5.94 -10.60
CA ARG A 53 -7.80 5.50 -10.99
C ARG A 53 -6.72 6.46 -10.52
N GLU A 54 -6.98 7.76 -10.58
CA GLU A 54 -6.03 8.80 -10.16
C GLU A 54 -5.77 8.74 -8.65
N PHE A 55 -6.80 8.49 -7.85
CA PHE A 55 -6.64 8.27 -6.41
C PHE A 55 -5.83 7.01 -6.10
N ILE A 56 -6.04 5.92 -6.85
CA ILE A 56 -5.23 4.70 -6.69
C ILE A 56 -3.76 4.95 -7.06
N LYS A 57 -3.48 5.74 -8.10
CA LYS A 57 -2.10 6.12 -8.49
C LYS A 57 -1.45 6.99 -7.42
N GLU A 58 -2.19 7.94 -6.85
CA GLU A 58 -1.74 8.81 -5.77
C GLU A 58 -1.34 8.00 -4.54
N LEU A 59 -2.22 7.12 -4.05
CA LEU A 59 -1.93 6.21 -2.93
C LEU A 59 -0.74 5.28 -3.19
N ARG A 60 -0.51 4.95 -4.46
CA ARG A 60 0.62 4.12 -4.88
C ARG A 60 1.93 4.88 -4.98
N GLY A 61 1.91 6.21 -5.00
CA GLY A 61 3.05 7.06 -5.30
C GLY A 61 3.56 6.89 -6.73
N ASP A 62 2.68 6.55 -7.66
CA ASP A 62 3.06 6.42 -9.07
C ASP A 62 3.45 7.80 -9.63
N ARG A 63 4.44 7.85 -10.54
CA ARG A 63 4.90 9.13 -11.13
C ARG A 63 3.79 9.74 -11.98
N ARG A 64 3.37 10.97 -11.65
CA ARG A 64 2.55 11.86 -12.49
C ARG A 64 3.32 12.21 -13.77
N LYS A 65 2.73 11.95 -14.95
CA LYS A 65 3.40 12.06 -16.26
C LYS A 65 2.56 12.82 -17.30
N GLU A 66 1.28 13.05 -17.05
CA GLU A 66 0.38 13.67 -18.01
C GLU A 66 0.16 15.15 -17.69
N ALA A 67 -0.05 15.98 -18.71
CA ALA A 67 -0.32 17.41 -18.52
C ALA A 67 -1.59 17.67 -17.69
N ILE A 68 -2.53 16.72 -17.69
CA ILE A 68 -3.73 16.76 -16.85
C ILE A 68 -3.41 16.65 -15.35
N ASP A 69 -2.33 15.93 -14.99
CA ASP A 69 -1.91 15.74 -13.59
C ASP A 69 -1.44 17.06 -12.93
N LEU A 70 -1.12 18.09 -13.72
CA LEU A 70 -0.79 19.44 -13.25
C LEU A 70 -2.04 20.20 -12.78
N TYR A 71 -3.20 19.87 -13.37
CA TYR A 71 -4.48 20.48 -13.02
C TYR A 71 -5.23 19.68 -11.95
N ASP A 72 -4.92 18.39 -11.81
CA ASP A 72 -5.55 17.47 -10.86
C ASP A 72 -4.95 17.63 -9.45
N HIS A 73 -5.45 18.65 -8.75
CA HIS A 73 -5.21 18.84 -7.32
C HIS A 73 -6.11 17.87 -6.55
N ILE A 74 -5.63 16.64 -6.36
CA ILE A 74 -6.26 15.67 -5.49
C ILE A 74 -6.19 16.21 -4.06
N ASP A 75 -7.35 16.54 -3.50
CA ASP A 75 -7.47 16.97 -2.11
C ASP A 75 -7.19 15.78 -1.16
N GLU A 76 -6.46 16.03 -0.07
CA GLU A 76 -6.06 14.97 0.87
C GLU A 76 -7.26 14.38 1.62
N GLU A 77 -8.25 15.21 1.96
CA GLU A 77 -9.45 14.74 2.67
C GLU A 77 -10.35 13.94 1.72
N GLU A 78 -10.54 14.41 0.49
CA GLU A 78 -11.27 13.66 -0.54
C GLU A 78 -10.63 12.28 -0.81
N LEU A 79 -9.29 12.24 -0.91
CA LEU A 79 -8.54 11.00 -1.08
C LEU A 79 -8.73 10.06 0.11
N ARG A 80 -8.70 10.60 1.33
CA ARG A 80 -8.90 9.86 2.57
C ARG A 80 -10.32 9.28 2.65
N GLU A 81 -11.35 10.07 2.40
CA GLU A 81 -12.74 9.64 2.40
C GLU A 81 -12.98 8.53 1.38
N ALA A 82 -12.49 8.71 0.15
CA ALA A 82 -12.60 7.70 -0.91
C ALA A 82 -11.85 6.41 -0.55
N TYR A 83 -10.65 6.50 0.04
CA TYR A 83 -9.91 5.35 0.53
C TYR A 83 -10.69 4.57 1.59
N LEU A 84 -11.21 5.27 2.61
CA LEU A 84 -11.95 4.66 3.71
C LEU A 84 -13.27 4.02 3.24
N ALA A 85 -13.91 4.58 2.22
CA ALA A 85 -15.11 4.01 1.61
C ALA A 85 -14.83 2.72 0.81
N CYS A 86 -13.61 2.54 0.29
CA CYS A 86 -13.27 1.43 -0.63
C CYS A 86 -12.46 0.29 0.01
N ILE A 87 -11.65 0.58 1.04
CA ILE A 87 -10.79 -0.41 1.71
C ILE A 87 -11.63 -1.37 2.59
N PRO A 88 -11.32 -2.68 2.68
CA PRO A 88 -12.10 -3.55 3.54
C PRO A 88 -11.78 -3.27 5.00
N LYS A 89 -12.79 -3.44 5.86
CA LYS A 89 -12.56 -3.50 7.30
C LYS A 89 -11.84 -4.81 7.62
N LEU A 90 -10.59 -4.70 8.08
CA LEU A 90 -9.74 -5.87 8.35
C LEU A 90 -9.92 -6.46 9.77
N GLY A 91 -10.79 -5.87 10.60
CA GLY A 91 -11.03 -6.33 11.97
C GLY A 91 -9.78 -6.25 12.86
N ILE A 92 -8.96 -5.24 12.62
CA ILE A 92 -7.77 -4.95 13.42
C ILE A 92 -8.15 -3.78 14.34
N ASP A 93 -8.28 -4.07 15.62
CA ASP A 93 -8.50 -3.09 16.70
C ASP A 93 -7.17 -2.49 17.18
#